data_AF-A0A9X0YS72-F1
#
_entry.id   AF-A0A9X0YS72-F1
#
_cell.length_a   1.000
_cell.length_b   1.000
_cell.length_c   1.000
_cell.angle_alpha   90.00
_cell.angle_beta   90.00
_cell.angle_gamma   90.00
#
_symmetry.space_group_name_H-M   'P 1'
#
loop_
_entity.id
_entity.type
_entity.pdbx_description
1 polymer ?
#
loop_
_entity_poly.entity_id
_entity_poly.type
_entity_poly.pdbx_seq_one_letter_code
_entity_poly.pdbx_strand_id
1 'polypeptide(L)'
;MKFNNNYKVTSRSAPKNTKAIEISNHKDANKNTMLTGSNTSTGNQVQHIKIPFSTYIKVDDFLQQPIFVHTAERSLNFKDQTGMSSDFKTFQLNTSNYYHEQPYGRLVFSNVDAMMNLNKESSKVSKKNNNFQQEITKPFKQNSKLLEGHDILSNTFPFAKFLIPVVLGEYDIDIVLEEDTLVDKGIVKILDASTEVVLTNCKLLPTNFNHSSDQVIRTASNGILFVEGFIQESIEYLPAINWQKLSPREWLKNVYYRVDQKIMVHLKIQLLQLVQFENSHRI
;
A
#
# COMPACT_ATOMS: atom_id res chain seq x y z
N MET A 1 -28.82 3.41 -20.85
CA MET A 1 -28.39 2.01 -21.08
C MET A 1 -28.10 1.40 -19.72
N LYS A 2 -28.88 0.39 -19.32
CA LYS A 2 -28.69 -0.38 -18.09
C LYS A 2 -27.97 -1.68 -18.49
N PHE A 3 -26.82 -1.97 -17.90
CA PHE A 3 -26.14 -3.25 -18.09
C PHE A 3 -26.51 -4.19 -16.95
N ASN A 4 -27.04 -5.34 -17.35
CA ASN A 4 -27.56 -6.42 -16.55
C ASN A 4 -26.46 -7.51 -16.50
N ASN A 5 -25.95 -7.86 -15.33
CA ASN A 5 -25.05 -9.01 -15.17
C ASN A 5 -25.75 -10.12 -14.38
N ASN A 6 -26.16 -11.14 -15.12
CA ASN A 6 -26.60 -12.43 -14.64
C ASN A 6 -25.39 -13.27 -14.21
N TYR A 7 -25.32 -13.69 -12.94
CA TYR A 7 -24.77 -15.00 -12.60
C TYR A 7 -25.57 -15.61 -11.45
N LYS A 8 -26.08 -16.81 -11.70
CA LYS A 8 -26.98 -17.60 -10.85
C LYS A 8 -26.18 -18.80 -10.36
N VAL A 9 -25.98 -18.94 -9.04
CA VAL A 9 -25.51 -20.18 -8.43
C VAL A 9 -26.62 -20.69 -7.53
N THR A 10 -26.96 -21.96 -7.75
CA THR A 10 -28.11 -22.66 -7.18
C THR A 10 -27.59 -23.66 -6.17
N SER A 11 -28.14 -23.71 -4.95
CA SER A 11 -28.24 -24.97 -4.21
C SER A 11 -29.41 -24.92 -3.24
N ARG A 12 -30.30 -25.89 -3.42
CA ARG A 12 -31.60 -26.11 -2.76
C ARG A 12 -31.46 -26.54 -1.31
N SER A 13 -32.52 -26.26 -0.56
CA SER A 13 -32.80 -26.61 0.83
C SER A 13 -33.57 -27.94 1.01
N ALA A 14 -33.28 -28.60 2.16
CA ALA A 14 -34.14 -29.44 3.04
C ALA A 14 -34.49 -30.89 2.59
N PRO A 15 -34.91 -31.84 3.50
CA PRO A 15 -35.37 -31.67 4.90
C PRO A 15 -34.92 -32.74 5.96
N LYS A 16 -35.44 -32.55 7.19
CA LYS A 16 -35.29 -33.27 8.48
C LYS A 16 -35.70 -34.76 8.48
N ASN A 17 -35.14 -35.59 9.37
CA ASN A 17 -35.91 -36.60 10.11
C ASN A 17 -35.27 -37.05 11.45
N THR A 18 -36.08 -37.74 12.25
CA THR A 18 -36.13 -37.78 13.73
C THR A 18 -35.68 -39.12 14.32
N LYS A 19 -35.08 -39.08 15.53
CA LYS A 19 -34.91 -40.11 16.60
C LYS A 19 -34.74 -41.61 16.24
N ALA A 20 -33.70 -42.21 16.81
CA ALA A 20 -33.80 -43.48 17.56
C ALA A 20 -32.80 -43.48 18.74
N ILE A 21 -33.29 -43.94 19.89
CA ILE A 21 -32.58 -44.19 21.14
C ILE A 21 -32.18 -45.66 21.11
N GLU A 22 -30.90 -45.97 21.37
CA GLU A 22 -30.50 -47.28 21.90
C GLU A 22 -29.48 -47.09 23.01
N ILE A 23 -29.73 -47.85 24.08
CA ILE A 23 -29.04 -47.88 25.36
C ILE A 23 -28.05 -49.04 25.31
N SER A 24 -26.81 -48.85 25.75
CA SER A 24 -26.06 -49.92 26.39
C SER A 24 -25.15 -49.39 27.50
N ASN A 25 -25.33 -49.99 28.68
CA ASN A 25 -24.62 -49.74 29.92
C ASN A 25 -23.25 -50.43 29.90
N HIS A 26 -22.21 -49.85 30.51
CA HIS A 26 -21.51 -50.50 31.62
C HIS A 26 -20.61 -49.53 32.40
N LYS A 27 -20.60 -49.76 33.72
CA LYS A 27 -19.93 -49.04 34.81
C LYS A 27 -18.41 -49.12 34.69
N ASP A 28 -17.72 -48.08 35.16
CA ASP A 28 -16.80 -48.22 36.30
C ASP A 28 -16.45 -46.87 36.91
N ALA A 29 -16.65 -46.79 38.23
CA ALA A 29 -16.14 -45.73 39.07
C ALA A 29 -14.84 -46.24 39.70
N ASN A 30 -13.74 -45.48 39.59
CA ASN A 30 -12.76 -45.47 40.67
C ASN A 30 -12.06 -44.12 40.79
N LYS A 31 -11.92 -43.74 42.06
CA LYS A 31 -11.48 -42.45 42.58
C LYS A 31 -9.95 -42.30 42.56
N ASN A 32 -9.56 -41.03 42.62
CA ASN A 32 -8.30 -40.45 43.10
C ASN A 32 -7.12 -40.40 42.11
N THR A 33 -6.86 -39.21 41.58
CA THR A 33 -5.59 -38.55 41.89
C THR A 33 -5.73 -37.03 41.80
N MET A 34 -5.34 -36.41 42.89
CA MET A 34 -5.20 -34.98 43.07
C MET A 34 -4.01 -34.48 42.25
N LEU A 35 -4.28 -33.60 41.29
CA LEU A 35 -3.34 -32.64 40.71
C LEU A 35 -4.17 -31.37 40.45
N THR A 36 -4.46 -30.56 41.46
CA THR A 36 -3.65 -29.38 41.81
C THR A 36 -2.66 -29.00 40.71
N GLY A 37 -3.16 -28.21 39.77
CA GLY A 37 -2.40 -27.50 38.76
C GLY A 37 -3.17 -26.25 38.38
N SER A 38 -3.07 -25.22 39.21
CA SER A 38 -3.47 -23.86 38.89
C SER A 38 -2.69 -23.40 37.66
N ASN A 39 -3.31 -23.45 36.48
CA ASN A 39 -2.78 -22.77 35.30
C ASN A 39 -3.11 -21.28 35.39
N THR A 40 -2.51 -20.59 36.35
CA THR A 40 -2.45 -19.11 36.38
C THR A 40 -1.30 -18.66 35.49
N SER A 41 -1.47 -18.78 34.17
CA SER A 41 -0.67 -18.01 33.20
C SER A 41 -1.62 -17.12 32.42
N THR A 42 -2.11 -16.07 33.07
CA THR A 42 -2.87 -15.03 32.37
C THR A 42 -1.85 -14.14 31.67
N GLY A 43 -1.42 -14.57 30.49
CA GLY A 43 -0.44 -13.85 29.69
C GLY A 43 -0.96 -12.50 29.24
N ASN A 44 -0.03 -11.58 29.00
CA ASN A 44 -0.28 -10.32 28.33
C ASN A 44 -1.06 -10.57 27.01
N GLN A 45 -1.94 -9.65 26.64
CA GLN A 45 -2.65 -9.73 25.37
C GLN A 45 -1.97 -8.84 24.33
N VAL A 46 -1.97 -9.30 23.09
CA VAL A 46 -1.52 -8.51 21.94
C VAL A 46 -2.71 -8.23 21.05
N GLN A 47 -2.89 -6.97 20.68
CA GLN A 47 -3.87 -6.54 19.69
C GLN A 47 -3.14 -6.02 18.45
N HIS A 48 -3.49 -6.58 17.29
CA HIS A 48 -3.00 -6.11 15.99
C HIS A 48 -4.02 -5.15 15.39
N ILE A 49 -3.57 -3.97 15.00
CA ILE A 49 -4.39 -2.90 14.42
C ILE A 49 -3.81 -2.58 13.04
N LYS A 50 -4.70 -2.41 12.07
CA LYS A 50 -4.33 -2.08 10.69
C LYS A 50 -5.03 -0.80 10.27
N ILE A 51 -4.25 0.28 10.14
CA ILE A 51 -4.75 1.63 9.88
C ILE A 51 -4.41 1.99 8.43
N PRO A 52 -5.37 1.95 7.49
CA PRO A 52 -5.11 2.27 6.10
C PRO A 52 -4.86 3.78 5.91
N PHE A 53 -3.96 4.11 5.00
CA PHE A 53 -3.77 5.48 4.54
C PHE A 53 -3.65 5.56 3.02
N SER A 54 -4.06 6.69 2.47
CA SER A 54 -3.80 7.04 1.09
C SER A 54 -3.61 8.54 0.97
N THR A 55 -2.73 8.95 0.06
CA THR A 55 -2.47 10.36 -0.23
C THR A 55 -1.93 10.49 -1.66
N TYR A 56 -1.85 11.73 -2.13
CA TYR A 56 -1.20 12.05 -3.38
C TYR A 56 -0.51 13.41 -3.28
N ILE A 57 0.59 13.56 -4.01
CA ILE A 57 1.29 14.83 -4.15
C ILE A 57 1.45 15.18 -5.63
N LYS A 58 1.47 16.48 -5.94
CA LYS A 58 1.86 16.95 -7.28
C LYS A 58 3.38 16.99 -7.33
N VAL A 59 3.94 16.47 -8.42
CA VAL A 59 5.38 16.42 -8.66
C VAL A 59 5.67 17.08 -10.00
N ASP A 60 6.53 18.10 -10.01
CA ASP A 60 6.91 18.87 -11.19
C ASP A 60 8.42 19.15 -11.26
N ASP A 61 9.19 18.59 -10.33
CA ASP A 61 10.59 18.86 -10.10
C ASP A 61 11.47 17.59 -10.15
N PHE A 62 11.21 16.73 -11.13
CA PHE A 62 11.99 15.52 -11.33
C PHE A 62 13.49 15.79 -11.46
N LEU A 63 14.32 14.99 -10.79
CA LEU A 63 15.78 14.95 -11.00
C LEU A 63 16.11 14.50 -12.42
N GLN A 64 15.35 13.52 -12.92
CA GLN A 64 15.35 13.10 -14.31
C GLN A 64 13.93 12.86 -14.77
N GLN A 65 13.57 13.39 -15.95
CA GLN A 65 12.21 13.29 -16.45
C GLN A 65 11.83 11.83 -16.74
N PRO A 66 10.69 11.35 -16.21
CA PRO A 66 10.25 9.99 -16.45
C PRO A 66 9.90 9.76 -17.92
N ILE A 67 10.34 8.64 -18.49
CA ILE A 67 10.14 8.27 -19.89
C ILE A 67 8.90 7.37 -20.01
N PHE A 68 7.97 7.64 -20.92
CA PHE A 68 6.77 6.79 -21.07
C PHE A 68 6.71 6.05 -22.40
N VAL A 69 7.02 6.74 -23.50
CA VAL A 69 6.90 6.17 -24.84
C VAL A 69 8.06 6.65 -25.69
N HIS A 70 8.59 5.77 -26.52
CA HIS A 70 9.49 6.12 -27.61
C HIS A 70 8.81 5.80 -28.95
N THR A 71 8.62 6.80 -29.81
CA THR A 71 8.09 6.61 -31.17
C THR A 71 9.25 6.36 -32.13
N ALA A 72 9.38 5.15 -32.67
CA ALA A 72 10.50 4.83 -33.57
C ALA A 72 10.19 5.15 -35.04
N GLU A 73 8.93 5.06 -35.45
CA GLU A 73 8.56 5.33 -36.83
C GLU A 73 7.13 5.89 -36.91
N ARG A 74 6.96 6.95 -37.70
CA ARG A 74 5.66 7.50 -38.08
C ARG A 74 5.66 7.78 -39.57
N SER A 75 4.96 6.96 -40.34
CA SER A 75 4.83 7.14 -41.79
C SER A 75 3.38 7.41 -42.16
N LEU A 76 3.16 8.42 -42.99
CA LEU A 76 1.86 8.69 -43.60
C LEU A 76 1.96 8.42 -45.09
N ASN A 77 1.33 7.34 -45.55
CA ASN A 77 1.39 6.91 -46.94
C ASN A 77 0.00 7.09 -47.56
N PHE A 78 -0.07 7.81 -48.68
CA PHE A 78 -1.29 7.88 -49.47
C PHE A 78 -1.38 6.64 -50.35
N LYS A 79 -2.52 5.94 -50.33
CA LYS A 79 -2.75 4.77 -51.17
C LYS A 79 -3.56 5.17 -52.39
N ASP A 80 -3.01 4.90 -53.56
CA ASP A 80 -3.74 4.87 -54.82
C ASP A 80 -4.13 3.40 -55.09
N GLN A 81 -5.42 3.10 -55.17
CA GLN A 81 -5.88 1.74 -55.50
C GLN A 81 -5.79 1.43 -57.00
N THR A 82 -5.47 2.41 -57.87
CA THR A 82 -5.63 2.29 -59.32
C THR A 82 -4.60 3.03 -60.20
N GLY A 83 -3.61 3.71 -59.64
CA GLY A 83 -2.57 4.44 -60.41
C GLY A 83 -3.07 5.69 -61.14
N MET A 84 -4.27 6.18 -60.80
CA MET A 84 -4.93 7.31 -61.44
C MET A 84 -5.42 8.27 -60.35
N SER A 85 -4.61 9.31 -60.11
CA SER A 85 -4.79 10.42 -59.17
C SER A 85 -4.82 10.04 -57.68
N SER A 86 -4.00 10.74 -56.88
CA SER A 86 -4.10 10.68 -55.41
C SER A 86 -5.51 11.10 -55.00
N ASP A 87 -6.33 10.15 -54.55
CA ASP A 87 -7.54 10.48 -53.81
C ASP A 87 -7.09 11.00 -52.44
N PHE A 88 -7.06 12.33 -52.28
CA PHE A 88 -6.70 13.03 -51.04
C PHE A 88 -7.54 12.61 -49.82
N LYS A 89 -8.51 11.71 -49.99
CA LYS A 89 -9.39 11.20 -48.94
C LYS A 89 -8.87 9.95 -48.25
N THR A 90 -7.92 9.20 -48.83
CA THR A 90 -7.46 7.93 -48.22
C THR A 90 -5.96 7.98 -47.87
N PHE A 91 -5.66 8.09 -46.58
CA PHE A 91 -4.30 8.01 -46.04
C PHE A 91 -4.14 6.79 -45.13
N GLN A 92 -2.99 6.14 -45.20
CA GLN A 92 -2.54 5.12 -44.26
C GLN A 92 -1.53 5.73 -43.30
N LEU A 93 -1.88 5.76 -42.02
CA LEU A 93 -0.97 6.14 -40.94
C LEU A 93 -0.40 4.87 -40.31
N ASN A 94 0.91 4.68 -40.38
CA ASN A 94 1.61 3.69 -39.57
C ASN A 94 2.36 4.40 -38.44
N THR A 95 2.31 3.86 -37.23
CA THR A 95 3.02 4.40 -36.07
C THR A 95 3.50 3.25 -35.20
N SER A 96 4.80 3.22 -34.92
CA SER A 96 5.46 2.20 -34.09
C SER A 96 5.96 2.83 -32.79
N ASN A 97 5.48 2.32 -31.65
CA ASN A 97 5.81 2.82 -30.31
C ASN A 97 6.47 1.74 -29.47
N TYR A 98 7.52 2.13 -28.74
CA TYR A 98 8.19 1.35 -27.71
C TYR A 98 7.75 1.86 -26.35
N TYR A 99 7.30 0.96 -25.49
CA TYR A 99 6.86 1.28 -24.14
C TYR A 99 7.97 0.93 -23.16
N HIS A 100 8.26 1.88 -22.27
CA HIS A 100 9.25 1.69 -21.21
C HIS A 100 8.57 1.18 -19.94
N GLU A 101 9.36 0.57 -19.06
CA GLU A 101 8.92 0.25 -17.70
C GLU A 101 8.41 1.53 -17.02
N GLN A 102 7.25 1.45 -16.38
CA GLN A 102 6.63 2.63 -15.79
C GLN A 102 7.38 3.06 -14.51
N PRO A 103 7.43 4.37 -14.22
CA PRO A 103 7.95 4.85 -12.96
C PRO A 103 7.20 4.25 -11.77
N TYR A 104 7.94 3.79 -10.76
CA TYR A 104 7.40 3.20 -9.54
C TYR A 104 8.05 3.84 -8.32
N GLY A 105 7.27 4.00 -7.24
CA GLY A 105 7.81 4.52 -5.99
C GLY A 105 8.32 3.42 -5.08
N ARG A 106 9.39 3.72 -4.36
CA ARG A 106 10.01 2.89 -3.32
C ARG A 106 10.03 3.67 -2.01
N LEU A 107 9.46 3.08 -0.95
CA LEU A 107 9.66 3.58 0.41
C LEU A 107 11.13 3.37 0.80
N VAL A 108 11.83 4.45 1.15
CA VAL A 108 13.21 4.36 1.65
C VAL A 108 13.30 4.66 3.14
N PHE A 109 12.32 5.36 3.69
CA PHE A 109 12.23 5.64 5.12
C PHE A 109 10.78 5.91 5.52
N SER A 110 10.43 5.52 6.74
CA SER A 110 9.19 5.92 7.41
C SER A 110 9.46 6.23 8.88
N ASN A 111 8.84 7.28 9.40
CA ASN A 111 8.70 7.52 10.85
C ASN A 111 7.22 7.67 11.19
N VAL A 112 6.84 7.21 12.38
CA VAL A 112 5.46 7.33 12.89
C VAL A 112 5.50 7.92 14.27
N ASP A 113 4.89 9.09 14.42
CA ASP A 113 4.69 9.76 15.70
C ASP A 113 3.22 9.64 16.08
N ALA A 114 2.92 8.83 17.10
CA ALA A 114 1.56 8.55 17.54
C ALA A 114 1.32 9.06 18.96
N MET A 115 0.25 9.83 19.15
CA MET A 115 -0.27 10.22 20.46
C MET A 115 -1.51 9.38 20.78
N MET A 116 -1.43 8.55 21.83
CA MET A 116 -2.50 7.64 22.24
C MET A 116 -3.20 8.14 23.51
N ASN A 117 -4.53 8.11 23.51
CA ASN A 117 -5.36 8.43 24.66
C ASN A 117 -6.27 7.25 25.00
N LEU A 118 -6.28 6.83 26.26
CA LEU A 118 -7.16 5.76 26.74
C LEU A 118 -8.50 6.32 27.20
N ASN A 119 -9.59 5.77 26.67
CA ASN A 119 -10.95 6.23 26.96
C ASN A 119 -11.82 5.11 27.57
N LYS A 120 -12.74 5.49 28.44
CA LYS A 120 -13.66 4.59 29.17
C LYS A 120 -14.99 4.38 28.46
N GLU A 121 -15.31 5.18 27.44
CA GLU A 121 -16.56 5.04 26.69
C GLU A 121 -16.60 3.72 25.93
N SER A 122 -17.58 2.87 26.26
CA SER A 122 -17.83 1.58 25.60
C SER A 122 -18.89 1.66 24.49
N SER A 123 -19.40 2.87 24.18
CA SER A 123 -20.54 3.06 23.28
C SER A 123 -20.12 3.24 21.82
N LYS A 124 -20.91 2.64 20.92
CA LYS A 124 -20.82 2.69 19.45
C LYS A 124 -20.69 4.13 18.94
N VAL A 125 -19.47 4.58 18.67
CA VAL A 125 -19.26 5.78 17.86
C VAL A 125 -19.38 5.36 16.40
N SER A 126 -20.24 6.06 15.66
CA SER A 126 -20.35 5.93 14.21
C SER A 126 -18.97 6.13 13.60
N LYS A 127 -18.51 5.21 12.74
CA LYS A 127 -17.36 5.42 11.86
C LYS A 127 -17.46 6.81 11.25
N LYS A 128 -16.72 7.78 11.78
CA LYS A 128 -16.50 9.04 11.08
C LYS A 128 -15.55 8.69 9.96
N ASN A 129 -15.91 9.06 8.73
CA ASN A 129 -14.97 9.01 7.64
C ASN A 129 -13.86 10.00 7.98
N ASN A 130 -12.66 9.49 8.24
CA ASN A 130 -11.49 10.29 8.50
C ASN A 130 -11.21 11.12 7.25
N ASN A 131 -11.45 12.42 7.35
CA ASN A 131 -11.07 13.36 6.30
C ASN A 131 -9.55 13.50 6.36
N PHE A 132 -8.88 12.98 5.34
CA PHE A 132 -7.45 13.16 5.11
C PHE A 132 -7.13 14.66 5.08
N GLN A 133 -6.44 15.15 6.11
CA GLN A 133 -5.84 16.49 6.09
C GLN A 133 -4.40 16.31 5.59
N GLN A 134 -4.14 16.80 4.38
CA GLN A 134 -2.82 16.83 3.76
C GLN A 134 -2.10 18.11 4.16
N GLU A 135 -0.89 17.98 4.68
CA GLU A 135 0.09 19.05 4.68
C GLU A 135 1.19 18.66 3.67
N ILE A 136 1.32 19.47 2.61
CA ILE A 136 2.24 19.20 1.50
C ILE A 136 3.57 19.89 1.84
N THR A 137 4.57 19.10 2.22
CA THR A 137 5.92 19.59 2.40
C THR A 137 6.64 19.66 1.05
N LYS A 138 7.45 20.72 0.86
CA LYS A 138 8.14 21.00 -0.40
C LYS A 138 9.29 20.01 -0.63
N PRO A 139 9.54 19.60 -1.88
CA PRO A 139 10.60 18.66 -2.22
C PRO A 139 11.99 19.19 -1.84
N PHE A 140 12.82 18.28 -1.34
CA PHE A 140 14.20 18.55 -1.00
C PHE A 140 15.09 18.45 -2.25
N LYS A 141 15.52 19.60 -2.77
CA LYS A 141 16.52 19.66 -3.84
C LYS A 141 17.91 19.33 -3.31
N GLN A 142 18.36 18.08 -3.49
CA GLN A 142 19.78 17.81 -3.57
C GLN A 142 20.27 18.13 -4.98
N ASN A 143 21.26 19.00 -5.08
CA ASN A 143 22.02 19.20 -6.31
C ASN A 143 22.85 17.93 -6.56
N SER A 144 22.28 16.94 -7.25
CA SER A 144 23.06 15.85 -7.81
C SER A 144 23.90 16.44 -8.95
N LYS A 145 25.22 16.50 -8.72
CA LYS A 145 26.17 16.69 -9.81
C LYS A 145 25.94 15.55 -10.81
N LEU A 146 25.76 15.91 -12.08
CA LEU A 146 25.82 15.00 -13.20
C LEU A 146 27.06 14.13 -13.03
N LEU A 147 26.87 12.82 -12.84
CA LEU A 147 27.97 11.88 -12.72
C LEU A 147 28.56 11.67 -14.12
N GLU A 148 29.60 12.42 -14.44
CA GLU A 148 30.54 12.08 -15.50
C GLU A 148 31.36 10.88 -15.00
N GLY A 149 30.87 9.67 -15.27
CA GLY A 149 31.53 8.42 -14.95
C GLY A 149 32.31 7.90 -16.15
N HIS A 150 33.63 8.03 -16.07
CA HIS A 150 34.60 7.39 -16.97
C HIS A 150 34.51 5.86 -16.99
N ASP A 151 34.91 5.32 -18.14
CA ASP A 151 35.05 3.91 -18.49
C ASP A 151 35.87 3.10 -17.48
N ILE A 152 35.21 2.28 -16.67
CA ILE A 152 35.84 1.11 -16.06
C ILE A 152 34.79 0.01 -16.06
N LEU A 153 34.87 -0.91 -17.02
CA LEU A 153 34.42 -2.32 -16.96
C LEU A 153 34.67 -2.98 -18.33
N SER A 154 35.93 -3.07 -18.74
CA SER A 154 36.31 -3.95 -19.85
C SER A 154 36.46 -5.38 -19.31
N ASN A 155 35.47 -6.24 -19.55
CA ASN A 155 35.71 -7.62 -19.95
C ASN A 155 34.41 -8.37 -20.33
N THR A 156 34.36 -8.75 -21.59
CA THR A 156 33.87 -10.02 -22.16
C THR A 156 32.66 -10.68 -21.49
N PHE A 157 31.46 -10.14 -21.73
CA PHE A 157 30.21 -10.91 -21.67
C PHE A 157 29.41 -10.68 -22.96
N PRO A 158 28.84 -11.74 -23.58
CA PRO A 158 28.01 -11.58 -24.78
C PRO A 158 26.72 -10.81 -24.42
N PHE A 159 26.62 -9.57 -24.92
CA PHE A 159 25.41 -8.72 -24.99
C PHE A 159 24.41 -8.88 -23.84
N ALA A 160 24.86 -8.69 -22.60
CA ALA A 160 23.96 -8.56 -21.48
C ALA A 160 23.20 -7.22 -21.58
N LYS A 161 21.87 -7.28 -21.67
CA LYS A 161 21.00 -6.10 -21.52
C LYS A 161 20.76 -5.89 -20.04
N PHE A 162 21.22 -4.76 -19.51
CA PHE A 162 21.02 -4.39 -18.11
C PHE A 162 19.86 -3.41 -17.98
N LEU A 163 18.97 -3.67 -17.03
CA LEU A 163 17.99 -2.70 -16.56
C LEU A 163 18.55 -2.06 -15.28
N ILE A 164 18.76 -0.75 -15.34
CA ILE A 164 19.30 0.02 -14.22
C ILE A 164 18.17 0.87 -13.64
N PRO A 165 17.86 0.76 -12.33
CA PRO A 165 16.92 1.66 -11.68
C PRO A 165 17.54 3.05 -11.57
N VAL A 166 16.95 4.01 -12.26
CA VAL A 166 17.32 5.42 -12.23
C VAL A 166 16.40 6.16 -11.26
N VAL A 167 16.97 6.98 -10.38
CA VAL A 167 16.21 7.84 -9.47
C VAL A 167 15.69 9.05 -10.24
N LEU A 168 14.37 9.15 -10.35
CA LEU A 168 13.66 10.24 -11.00
C LEU A 168 13.33 11.38 -10.03
N GLY A 169 13.27 11.10 -8.73
CA GLY A 169 13.02 12.10 -7.68
C GLY A 169 12.93 11.49 -6.29
N GLU A 170 13.09 12.32 -5.27
CA GLU A 170 12.93 11.96 -3.86
C GLU A 170 11.90 12.89 -3.22
N TYR A 171 10.97 12.32 -2.47
CA TYR A 171 9.80 13.03 -1.97
C TYR A 171 9.56 12.72 -0.50
N ASP A 172 9.55 13.76 0.33
CA ASP A 172 9.09 13.72 1.72
C ASP A 172 7.56 13.92 1.74
N ILE A 173 6.83 13.06 2.44
CA ILE A 173 5.37 13.07 2.50
C ILE A 173 4.91 12.89 3.93
N ASP A 174 4.10 13.83 4.40
CA ASP A 174 3.51 13.81 5.73
C ASP A 174 2.02 13.48 5.66
N ILE A 175 1.56 12.56 6.51
CA ILE A 175 0.17 12.10 6.56
C ILE A 175 -0.31 12.15 8.01
N VAL A 176 -1.44 12.83 8.25
CA VAL A 176 -2.09 12.87 9.57
C VAL A 176 -3.33 11.99 9.57
N LEU A 177 -3.43 11.10 10.56
CA LEU A 177 -4.53 10.15 10.73
C LEU A 177 -5.09 10.26 12.15
N GLU A 178 -6.39 9.99 12.30
CA GLU A 178 -7.04 9.77 13.58
C GLU A 178 -7.64 8.36 13.58
N GLU A 179 -7.34 7.54 14.59
CA GLU A 179 -7.84 6.16 14.67
C GLU A 179 -8.47 5.89 16.03
N ASP A 180 -9.60 5.18 16.01
CA ASP A 180 -10.38 4.85 17.19
C ASP A 180 -10.53 3.34 17.33
N THR A 181 -9.72 2.72 18.18
CA THR A 181 -9.71 1.26 18.34
C THR A 181 -10.47 0.83 19.59
N LEU A 182 -11.46 -0.04 19.42
CA LEU A 182 -12.16 -0.72 20.53
C LEU A 182 -11.39 -1.94 21.01
N VAL A 183 -11.44 -2.20 22.32
CA VAL A 183 -10.76 -3.31 22.98
C VAL A 183 -11.75 -4.13 23.79
N ASP A 184 -12.06 -5.33 23.30
CA ASP A 184 -13.16 -6.17 23.81
C ASP A 184 -13.09 -6.46 25.31
N LYS A 185 -11.89 -6.72 25.84
CA LYS A 185 -11.67 -7.04 27.26
C LYS A 185 -11.30 -5.82 28.10
N GLY A 186 -11.18 -4.66 27.48
CA GLY A 186 -10.62 -3.46 28.09
C GLY A 186 -9.14 -3.60 28.45
N ILE A 187 -8.49 -2.45 28.61
CA ILE A 187 -7.09 -2.28 28.96
C ILE A 187 -7.01 -1.70 30.37
N VAL A 188 -6.11 -2.27 31.18
CA VAL A 188 -5.67 -1.66 32.45
C VAL A 188 -4.39 -0.88 32.23
N LYS A 189 -3.47 -1.43 31.44
CA LYS A 189 -2.16 -0.83 31.15
C LYS A 189 -1.63 -1.31 29.81
N ILE A 190 -1.04 -0.39 29.04
CA ILE A 190 -0.21 -0.71 27.87
C ILE A 190 1.19 -1.05 28.37
N LEU A 191 1.74 -2.15 27.88
CA LEU A 191 3.07 -2.62 28.22
C LEU A 191 4.09 -2.22 27.16
N ASP A 192 3.76 -2.43 25.89
CA ASP A 192 4.60 -2.11 24.76
C ASP A 192 3.75 -1.86 23.51
N ALA A 193 4.33 -1.17 22.52
CA ALA A 193 3.72 -0.95 21.22
C ALA A 193 4.79 -0.92 20.12
N SER A 194 4.55 -1.69 19.06
CA SER A 194 5.40 -1.70 17.86
C SER A 194 4.60 -1.30 16.63
N THR A 195 5.20 -0.50 15.76
CA THR A 195 4.55 0.05 14.57
C THR A 195 5.41 -0.16 13.33
N GLU A 196 4.77 -0.57 12.23
CA GLU A 196 5.39 -0.73 10.92
C GLU A 196 4.54 -0.06 9.85
N VAL A 197 5.18 0.61 8.89
CA VAL A 197 4.51 1.20 7.72
C VAL A 197 4.73 0.31 6.51
N VAL A 198 3.63 -0.08 5.86
CA VAL A 198 3.68 -0.90 4.64
C VAL A 198 3.02 -0.14 3.49
N LEU A 199 3.79 0.14 2.43
CA LEU A 199 3.22 0.64 1.18
C LEU A 199 2.63 -0.49 0.36
N THR A 200 1.39 -0.31 -0.09
CA THR A 200 0.70 -1.23 -1.01
C THR A 200 0.67 -0.72 -2.44
N ASN A 201 0.74 0.59 -2.63
CA ASN A 201 0.70 1.21 -3.96
C ASN A 201 1.53 2.50 -3.96
N CYS A 202 2.40 2.68 -4.95
CA CYS A 202 3.14 3.92 -5.14
C CYS A 202 3.41 4.14 -6.63
N LYS A 203 2.61 5.01 -7.26
CA LYS A 203 2.55 5.16 -8.72
C LYS A 203 2.51 6.61 -9.15
N LEU A 204 3.27 6.93 -10.20
CA LEU A 204 3.21 8.22 -10.86
C LEU A 204 2.16 8.19 -11.98
N LEU A 205 1.23 9.15 -11.95
CA LEU A 205 0.35 9.47 -13.07
C LEU A 205 0.85 10.76 -13.75
N PRO A 206 1.37 10.70 -14.99
CA PRO A 206 1.82 11.90 -15.68
C PRO A 206 0.62 12.79 -16.04
N THR A 207 0.74 14.09 -15.75
CA THR A 207 -0.31 15.08 -16.05
C THR A 207 -0.01 15.87 -17.33
N ASN A 208 1.26 16.17 -17.58
CA ASN A 208 1.70 16.79 -18.82
C ASN A 208 2.99 16.12 -19.32
N PHE A 209 3.23 16.28 -20.61
CA PHE A 209 4.40 15.74 -21.28
C PHE A 209 5.17 16.86 -21.96
N ASN A 210 6.47 16.68 -22.09
CA ASN A 210 7.28 17.56 -22.92
C ASN A 210 7.00 17.28 -24.39
N HIS A 211 6.73 18.34 -25.14
CA HIS A 211 6.54 18.31 -26.58
C HIS A 211 7.83 18.77 -27.25
N SER A 212 8.75 17.85 -27.57
CA SER A 212 9.88 18.15 -28.45
C SER A 212 9.48 18.00 -29.91
N SER A 213 10.10 18.79 -30.79
CA SER A 213 9.89 18.72 -32.25
C SER A 213 10.19 17.33 -32.82
N ASP A 214 11.09 16.60 -32.17
CA ASP A 214 11.60 15.33 -32.69
C ASP A 214 10.69 14.13 -32.37
N GLN A 215 9.67 14.25 -31.50
CA GLN A 215 8.63 13.22 -31.21
C GLN A 215 9.12 11.77 -30.90
N VAL A 216 10.43 11.55 -30.83
CA VAL A 216 11.04 10.23 -30.65
C VAL A 216 10.85 9.76 -29.22
N ILE A 217 10.94 10.63 -28.21
CA ILE A 217 10.78 10.25 -26.80
C ILE A 217 9.76 11.16 -26.11
N ARG A 218 8.80 10.55 -25.43
CA ARG A 218 7.76 11.21 -24.64
C ARG A 218 8.09 11.11 -23.16
N THR A 219 8.53 12.22 -22.59
CA THR A 219 8.83 12.35 -21.15
C THR A 219 7.79 13.17 -20.42
N ALA A 220 7.52 12.83 -19.16
CA ALA A 220 6.61 13.58 -18.30
C ALA A 220 7.29 14.84 -17.76
N SER A 221 6.62 15.99 -17.85
CA SER A 221 7.09 17.25 -17.26
C SER A 221 6.58 17.43 -15.84
N ASN A 222 5.39 16.91 -15.54
CA ASN A 222 4.81 16.86 -14.21
C ASN A 222 3.82 15.69 -14.09
N GLY A 223 3.44 15.38 -12.85
CA GLY A 223 2.49 14.32 -12.55
C GLY A 223 1.93 14.39 -11.14
N ILE A 224 1.15 13.37 -10.81
CA ILE A 224 0.63 13.12 -9.48
C ILE A 224 1.22 11.80 -9.00
N LEU A 225 1.95 11.82 -7.89
CA LEU A 225 2.43 10.62 -7.22
C LEU A 225 1.37 10.17 -6.21
N PHE A 226 0.73 9.04 -6.49
CA PHE A 226 -0.21 8.39 -5.58
C PHE A 226 0.53 7.45 -4.65
N VAL A 227 0.18 7.48 -3.37
CA VAL A 227 0.77 6.66 -2.31
C VAL A 227 -0.35 6.06 -1.48
N GLU A 228 -0.36 4.75 -1.34
CA GLU A 228 -1.32 4.02 -0.52
C GLU A 228 -0.60 2.95 0.29
N GLY A 229 -1.09 2.71 1.50
CA GLY A 229 -0.50 1.75 2.40
C GLY A 229 -1.34 1.57 3.66
N PHE A 230 -0.71 0.97 4.65
CA PHE A 230 -1.27 0.87 5.98
C PHE A 230 -0.18 0.91 7.04
N ILE A 231 -0.56 1.37 8.22
CA ILE A 231 0.20 1.21 9.45
C ILE A 231 -0.25 -0.09 10.09
N GLN A 232 0.70 -0.96 10.40
CA GLN A 232 0.48 -2.16 11.19
C GLN A 232 1.01 -1.91 12.60
N GLU A 233 0.10 -1.84 13.57
CA GLU A 233 0.46 -1.70 14.97
C GLU A 233 0.22 -3.00 15.72
N SER A 234 1.08 -3.30 16.68
CA SER A 234 0.89 -4.37 17.65
C SER A 234 1.03 -3.76 19.04
N ILE A 235 -0.05 -3.79 19.81
CA ILE A 235 -0.10 -3.24 21.17
C ILE A 235 -0.15 -4.42 22.15
N GLU A 236 0.85 -4.51 23.02
CA GLU A 236 0.86 -5.44 24.13
C GLU A 236 0.26 -4.76 25.37
N TYR A 237 -0.71 -5.40 26.02
CA TYR A 237 -1.43 -4.82 27.13
C TYR A 237 -1.84 -5.85 28.19
N LEU A 238 -2.11 -5.32 29.38
CA LEU A 238 -2.77 -6.05 30.46
C LEU A 238 -4.29 -5.95 30.29
N PRO A 239 -4.99 -7.07 30.05
CA PRO A 239 -6.44 -7.05 29.92
C PRO A 239 -7.10 -6.75 31.26
N ALA A 240 -8.29 -6.13 31.21
CA ALA A 240 -9.06 -5.90 32.41
C ALA A 240 -9.68 -7.19 32.93
N ILE A 241 -9.09 -7.70 34.01
CA ILE A 241 -9.61 -8.87 34.72
C ILE A 241 -9.76 -8.52 36.19
N ASN A 242 -10.96 -8.69 36.73
CA ASN A 242 -11.28 -8.37 38.12
C ASN A 242 -10.85 -9.48 39.09
N TRP A 243 -9.54 -9.80 39.12
CA TRP A 243 -8.99 -10.84 40.01
C TRP A 243 -9.21 -10.53 41.49
N GLN A 244 -9.16 -9.24 41.83
CA GLN A 244 -9.33 -8.74 43.19
C GLN A 244 -10.80 -8.75 43.65
N LYS A 245 -11.74 -9.16 42.78
CA LYS A 245 -13.19 -9.18 43.06
C LYS A 245 -13.70 -7.85 43.62
N LEU A 246 -13.14 -6.75 43.12
CA LEU A 246 -13.60 -5.41 43.45
C LEU A 246 -15.07 -5.27 43.06
N SER A 247 -15.79 -4.39 43.75
CA SER A 247 -17.16 -4.07 43.36
C SER A 247 -17.17 -3.57 41.90
N PRO A 248 -18.21 -3.87 41.09
CA PRO A 248 -18.24 -3.47 39.69
C PRO A 248 -17.96 -1.97 39.46
N ARG A 249 -18.45 -1.10 40.36
CA ARG A 249 -18.22 0.35 40.29
C ARG A 249 -16.77 0.75 40.51
N GLU A 250 -16.05 0.08 41.40
CA GLU A 250 -14.64 0.38 41.68
C GLU A 250 -13.73 -0.20 40.61
N TRP A 251 -14.04 -1.40 40.13
CA TRP A 251 -13.28 -2.05 39.07
C TRP A 251 -13.34 -1.22 37.77
N LEU A 252 -14.53 -0.80 37.35
CA LEU A 252 -14.73 -0.01 36.12
C LEU A 252 -14.00 1.34 36.11
N LYS A 253 -13.57 1.86 37.27
CA LYS A 253 -12.77 3.11 37.31
C LYS A 253 -11.42 2.95 36.62
N ASN A 254 -10.88 1.73 36.56
CA ASN A 254 -9.52 1.46 36.09
C ASN A 254 -9.48 0.74 34.74
N VAL A 255 -10.63 0.64 34.05
CA VAL A 255 -10.75 -0.07 32.78
C VAL A 255 -11.03 0.92 31.66
N TYR A 256 -10.22 0.83 30.60
CA TYR A 256 -10.37 1.60 29.38
C TYR A 256 -10.78 0.65 28.25
N TYR A 257 -11.79 1.02 27.45
CA TYR A 257 -12.31 0.15 26.38
C TYR A 257 -11.94 0.62 24.99
N ARG A 258 -11.29 1.79 24.89
CA ARG A 258 -10.98 2.43 23.63
C ARG A 258 -9.62 3.10 23.68
N VAL A 259 -8.90 3.03 22.56
CA VAL A 259 -7.64 3.74 22.32
C VAL A 259 -7.89 4.71 21.18
N ASP A 260 -7.83 6.01 21.49
CA ASP A 260 -7.98 7.11 20.54
C ASP A 260 -6.57 7.59 20.17
N GLN A 261 -6.24 7.55 18.89
CA GLN A 261 -4.89 7.83 18.39
C GLN A 261 -4.92 9.00 17.41
N LYS A 262 -3.96 9.92 17.56
CA LYS A 262 -3.59 10.89 16.52
C LYS A 262 -2.20 10.53 16.04
N ILE A 263 -2.07 10.25 14.75
CA ILE A 263 -0.87 9.66 14.17
C ILE A 263 -0.36 10.58 13.06
N MET A 264 0.92 10.92 13.11
CA MET A 264 1.65 11.60 12.05
C MET A 264 2.64 10.61 11.45
N VAL A 265 2.52 10.38 10.14
CA VAL A 265 3.39 9.49 9.38
C VAL A 265 4.26 10.33 8.47
N HIS A 266 5.58 10.21 8.62
CA HIS A 266 6.57 10.82 7.75
C HIS A 266 7.12 9.74 6.82
N LEU A 267 6.99 9.93 5.51
CA LEU A 267 7.49 9.00 4.49
C LEU A 267 8.56 9.68 3.65
N LYS A 268 9.62 8.94 3.30
CA LYS A 268 10.52 9.29 2.21
C LYS A 268 10.38 8.29 1.09
N ILE A 269 10.01 8.77 -0.08
CA ILE A 269 9.77 7.95 -1.26
C ILE A 269 10.75 8.34 -2.36
N GLN A 270 11.41 7.33 -2.92
CA GLN A 270 12.16 7.49 -4.17
C GLN A 270 11.29 7.05 -5.34
N LEU A 271 11.12 7.92 -6.32
CA LEU A 271 10.54 7.56 -7.60
C LEU A 271 11.65 7.01 -8.49
N LEU A 272 11.47 5.80 -8.99
CA LEU A 272 12.45 5.06 -9.77
C LEU A 272 11.88 4.68 -11.13
N GLN A 273 12.75 4.50 -12.12
CA GLN A 273 12.40 3.88 -13.38
C GLN A 273 13.53 2.98 -13.87
N LEU A 274 13.19 1.77 -14.31
CA LEU A 274 14.15 0.87 -14.94
C LEU A 274 14.44 1.37 -16.36
N VAL A 275 15.69 1.70 -16.63
CA VAL A 275 16.16 2.13 -17.96
C VAL A 275 17.09 1.07 -18.52
N GLN A 276 16.91 0.74 -19.80
CA GLN A 276 17.78 -0.19 -20.50
C GLN A 276 19.09 0.50 -20.91
N PHE A 277 20.22 -0.08 -20.51
CA PHE A 277 21.54 0.34 -20.96
C PHE A 277 22.04 -0.62 -22.05
N GLU A 278 22.32 -0.10 -23.24
CA GLU A 278 22.97 -0.86 -24.33
C GLU A 278 24.39 -0.35 -24.50
N ASN A 279 25.38 -1.22 -24.23
CA ASN A 279 26.78 -0.90 -24.45
C ASN A 279 27.05 -0.99 -25.96
N SER A 280 26.82 0.11 -26.69
CA SER A 280 27.07 0.14 -28.14
C SER A 280 28.54 0.49 -28.40
N HIS A 281 29.39 -0.53 -28.53
CA HIS A 281 30.66 -0.35 -29.24
C HIS A 281 30.34 -0.17 -30.73
N ARG A 282 30.30 1.07 -31.20
CA ARG A 282 30.50 1.36 -32.62
C ARG A 282 31.98 1.12 -32.90
N ILE A 283 32.26 -0.01 -33.52
CA ILE A 283 33.54 -0.32 -34.20
C ILE A 283 33.63 0.57 -35.44
#